data_AF-A0A6B1H9Y7-F1
#
_entry.id   AF-A0A6B1H9Y7-F1
#
_cell.length_a   1.000
_cell.length_b   1.000
_cell.length_c   1.000
_cell.angle_alpha   90.00
_cell.angle_beta   90.00
_cell.angle_gamma   90.00
#
_symmetry.space_group_name_H-M   'P 1'
#
loop_
_entity.id
_entity.type
_entity.pdbx_description
1 polymer ?
#
loop_
_entity_poly.entity_id
_entity_poly.type
_entity_poly.pdbx_seq_one_letter_code
_entity_poly.pdbx_strand_id
1 'polypeptide(L)'
;MKRLLIFFAVFALLVAACGGGDSGQEDGAAPDAPPPTQASEAPAPEDTGAAQDTAVSDSDDATEPTGDDTEDEAPEDSASPEPADDPSPGEEAAPTADPIFQPTCQGEGDLSATATGVTADTIKVGAPQIDYAELGSLGLVQIDRGDNEVILQALAQEVNDNGGICGRMVETVTYKFLPFGTDTSLAGCVYFTEDEKVFAVLGSFIRVPTGNICVTETHATALIGAPFTAEDRARANAPWVHLEIATDRALEVFVTALDKAGLLTDLGNVAVHSGANRADLVDRVLVPALEAAGVEIAERTVIDVPAGDTQAGAAVWRTFVEIYRNADINTVFIDGDNVFGVEQLIQGGLDVTLFNAERATFTFGLQDSSDPGFFEAYTLGSPYAGDDNNQRMEDCIDAFERQSGIEVIPTEQLPEDETDWFIPVRGFCRVFDLFVQLAAAAGPNLTNETLQAAIDGFGPIELPNEAFASLRASKYDARDGVVLMQWDPEAGDDNRGDFVVISDLIDTGG
;
A
#
# COMPACT_ATOMS: atom_id res chain seq x y z
N MET A 1 -18.24 -17.50 -28.25
CA MET A 1 -16.98 -17.40 -29.03
C MET A 1 -15.87 -17.22 -28.01
N LYS A 2 -15.37 -18.30 -27.40
CA LYS A 2 -14.08 -18.98 -27.69
C LYS A 2 -12.87 -18.03 -27.84
N ARG A 3 -12.26 -17.65 -26.72
CA ARG A 3 -10.81 -17.65 -26.43
C ARG A 3 -10.53 -16.95 -25.10
N LEU A 4 -10.33 -17.72 -24.02
CA LEU A 4 -9.35 -17.41 -22.98
C LEU A 4 -9.06 -18.72 -22.22
N LEU A 5 -8.08 -19.44 -22.72
CA LEU A 5 -7.48 -20.64 -22.15
C LEU A 5 -6.03 -20.56 -22.64
N ILE A 6 -5.17 -19.90 -21.88
CA ILE A 6 -3.70 -20.04 -21.83
C ILE A 6 -3.29 -19.34 -20.52
N PHE A 7 -3.21 -20.11 -19.44
CA PHE A 7 -2.21 -19.93 -18.39
C PHE A 7 -1.69 -21.34 -18.11
N PHE A 8 -0.37 -21.47 -17.92
CA PHE A 8 0.48 -22.67 -18.00
C PHE A 8 0.99 -23.05 -19.39
N ALA A 9 2.20 -22.58 -19.72
CA ALA A 9 3.35 -23.43 -20.05
C ALA A 9 4.52 -22.62 -20.63
N VAL A 10 5.43 -22.09 -19.79
CA VAL A 10 6.85 -21.94 -20.18
C VAL A 10 7.74 -22.00 -18.93
N PHE A 11 8.10 -23.21 -18.49
CA PHE A 11 9.39 -23.44 -17.82
C PHE A 11 9.74 -24.92 -17.96
N ALA A 12 10.52 -25.25 -18.99
CA ALA A 12 11.47 -26.36 -19.04
C ALA A 12 11.92 -26.58 -20.48
N LEU A 13 13.15 -26.16 -20.81
CA LEU A 13 14.00 -26.83 -21.78
C LEU A 13 15.40 -26.21 -21.75
N LEU A 14 16.35 -26.90 -21.12
CA LEU A 14 17.68 -27.18 -21.67
C LEU A 14 18.44 -28.13 -20.72
N VAL A 15 18.45 -29.42 -21.08
CA VAL A 15 19.43 -30.40 -20.59
C VAL A 15 20.00 -31.15 -21.79
N ALA A 16 21.34 -31.19 -21.86
CA ALA A 16 22.24 -32.28 -22.30
C ALA A 16 23.55 -31.66 -22.79
N ALA A 17 24.77 -32.16 -22.56
CA ALA A 17 25.38 -33.28 -21.83
C ALA A 17 26.92 -33.02 -21.90
N CYS A 18 27.79 -33.39 -20.95
CA CYS A 18 28.44 -34.69 -20.72
C CYS A 18 29.49 -34.45 -19.61
N GLY A 19 29.51 -35.16 -18.47
CA GLY A 19 30.21 -36.45 -18.23
C GLY A 19 31.45 -36.20 -17.34
N GLY A 20 31.87 -36.98 -16.35
CA GLY A 20 31.49 -38.26 -15.74
C GLY A 20 32.71 -38.79 -14.94
N GLY A 21 32.49 -39.53 -13.83
CA GLY A 21 33.45 -40.40 -13.12
C GLY A 21 34.12 -39.78 -11.87
N ASP A 22 33.73 -40.11 -10.64
CA ASP A 22 34.00 -41.32 -9.81
C ASP A 22 35.34 -41.32 -9.06
N SER A 23 35.29 -41.23 -7.71
CA SER A 23 35.94 -42.15 -6.74
C SER A 23 36.15 -41.51 -5.35
N GLY A 24 35.59 -42.17 -4.33
CA GLY A 24 36.31 -42.61 -3.11
C GLY A 24 36.82 -41.60 -2.05
N GLN A 25 36.18 -41.70 -0.87
CA GLN A 25 36.80 -41.97 0.44
C GLN A 25 37.48 -40.84 1.27
N GLU A 26 36.87 -40.60 2.44
CA GLU A 26 37.37 -40.29 3.80
C GLU A 26 38.34 -39.12 4.09
N ASP A 27 38.09 -38.55 5.27
CA ASP A 27 38.94 -37.76 6.17
C ASP A 27 39.21 -36.28 5.88
N GLY A 28 38.59 -35.45 6.73
CA GLY A 28 39.36 -34.60 7.65
C GLY A 28 39.92 -33.27 7.13
N ALA A 29 39.67 -32.24 7.95
CA ALA A 29 40.32 -30.93 7.98
C ALA A 29 39.84 -29.86 6.98
N ALA A 30 39.42 -28.74 7.56
CA ALA A 30 39.19 -27.46 6.90
C ALA A 30 40.43 -26.98 6.13
N PRO A 31 40.22 -26.15 5.10
CA PRO A 31 41.20 -25.12 4.80
C PRO A 31 40.60 -23.72 4.65
N ASP A 32 41.51 -22.79 4.91
CA ASP A 32 41.39 -21.35 5.02
C ASP A 32 40.77 -20.61 3.83
N ALA A 33 40.18 -19.46 4.16
CA ALA A 33 39.72 -18.44 3.21
C ALA A 33 40.89 -17.88 2.35
N PRO A 34 40.66 -17.60 1.05
CA PRO A 34 41.63 -16.88 0.24
C PRO A 34 41.56 -15.35 0.47
N PRO A 35 42.70 -14.63 0.36
CA PRO A 35 42.79 -13.19 0.59
C PRO A 35 42.29 -12.36 -0.62
N PRO A 36 42.00 -11.05 -0.43
CA PRO A 36 41.42 -10.22 -1.48
C PRO A 36 42.47 -9.81 -2.52
N THR A 37 42.09 -9.85 -3.80
CA THR A 37 42.92 -9.36 -4.91
C THR A 37 42.59 -7.89 -5.17
N GLN A 38 43.62 -7.05 -5.17
CA GLN A 38 43.54 -5.63 -5.51
C GLN A 38 43.60 -5.36 -7.02
N ALA A 39 42.89 -4.31 -7.39
CA ALA A 39 43.15 -3.28 -8.40
C ALA A 39 43.08 -3.64 -9.89
N SER A 40 42.24 -2.89 -10.61
CA SER A 40 42.73 -2.05 -11.71
C SER A 40 41.76 -0.91 -11.99
N GLU A 41 42.18 0.31 -11.64
CA GLU A 41 41.72 1.54 -12.31
C GLU A 41 42.09 1.48 -13.79
N ALA A 42 41.24 2.07 -14.63
CA ALA A 42 41.56 2.53 -15.99
C ALA A 42 40.61 3.70 -16.37
N PRO A 43 41.05 4.61 -17.25
CA PRO A 43 40.96 6.06 -17.00
C PRO A 43 39.97 6.81 -17.91
N ALA A 44 39.61 8.04 -17.53
CA ALA A 44 39.20 9.11 -18.46
C ALA A 44 40.44 9.74 -19.10
N PRO A 45 40.39 10.10 -20.40
CA PRO A 45 40.32 11.53 -20.81
C PRO A 45 39.59 11.67 -22.18
N GLU A 46 39.33 12.81 -22.85
CA GLU A 46 39.52 14.25 -22.66
C GLU A 46 38.65 14.98 -23.70
N ASP A 47 38.44 16.25 -23.40
CA ASP A 47 37.90 17.37 -24.19
C ASP A 47 38.53 17.56 -25.60
N THR A 48 37.70 17.88 -26.59
CA THR A 48 38.12 18.66 -27.77
C THR A 48 37.04 19.66 -28.17
N GLY A 49 37.25 20.92 -27.80
CA GLY A 49 36.46 22.04 -28.32
C GLY A 49 36.79 22.40 -29.77
N ALA A 50 35.82 23.02 -30.46
CA ALA A 50 36.01 24.24 -31.26
C ALA A 50 34.69 24.72 -31.88
N ALA A 51 34.52 26.04 -31.82
CA ALA A 51 33.38 26.83 -32.27
C ALA A 51 33.16 26.88 -33.79
N GLN A 52 31.94 27.27 -34.19
CA GLN A 52 31.77 28.27 -35.25
C GLN A 52 30.45 29.05 -35.13
N ASP A 53 30.60 30.37 -35.09
CA ASP A 53 29.61 31.43 -35.31
C ASP A 53 28.77 31.22 -36.58
N THR A 54 27.53 31.69 -36.55
CA THR A 54 27.07 32.75 -37.47
C THR A 54 25.78 33.39 -36.96
N ALA A 55 25.89 34.69 -36.67
CA ALA A 55 24.79 35.60 -36.44
C ALA A 55 24.04 35.93 -37.75
N VAL A 56 22.73 36.16 -37.68
CA VAL A 56 22.05 37.26 -38.42
C VAL A 56 20.94 37.84 -37.54
N SER A 57 20.95 39.17 -37.50
CA SER A 57 20.15 40.14 -36.73
C SER A 57 18.71 40.35 -37.20
N ASP A 58 17.91 40.84 -36.23
CA ASP A 58 16.92 41.94 -36.24
C ASP A 58 15.86 42.05 -37.36
N SER A 59 14.59 42.21 -36.97
CA SER A 59 14.00 43.55 -36.79
C SER A 59 12.51 43.51 -36.45
N ASP A 60 12.12 44.49 -35.63
CA ASP A 60 10.77 44.94 -35.25
C ASP A 60 9.76 45.01 -36.40
N ASP A 61 8.47 44.82 -36.10
CA ASP A 61 7.51 45.89 -36.35
C ASP A 61 6.25 45.76 -35.49
N ALA A 62 5.89 46.87 -34.86
CA ALA A 62 4.64 47.10 -34.17
C ALA A 62 3.85 48.12 -34.98
N THR A 63 2.57 47.87 -35.27
CA THR A 63 1.64 48.98 -35.56
C THR A 63 0.18 48.56 -35.40
N GLU A 64 -0.51 49.25 -34.49
CA GLU A 64 -1.94 49.53 -34.62
C GLU A 64 -2.22 50.38 -35.88
N PRO A 65 -3.48 50.49 -36.31
CA PRO A 65 -4.09 51.81 -36.15
C PRO A 65 -5.57 51.82 -35.73
N THR A 66 -5.94 53.03 -35.35
CA THR A 66 -7.15 53.61 -34.76
C THR A 66 -8.31 53.87 -35.74
N GLY A 67 -9.49 54.19 -35.17
CA GLY A 67 -10.58 55.01 -35.78
C GLY A 67 -11.92 54.27 -35.86
N ASP A 68 -12.84 54.45 -34.91
CA ASP A 68 -13.86 55.52 -34.83
C ASP A 68 -15.01 55.31 -35.84
N ASP A 69 -16.21 55.03 -35.31
CA ASP A 69 -17.43 55.66 -35.79
C ASP A 69 -18.55 55.54 -34.73
N THR A 70 -19.15 56.69 -34.47
CA THR A 70 -20.21 56.97 -33.51
C THR A 70 -21.53 56.99 -34.27
N GLU A 71 -22.62 56.41 -33.76
CA GLU A 71 -23.96 56.92 -34.06
C GLU A 71 -24.98 56.51 -32.97
N ASP A 72 -25.48 57.55 -32.30
CA ASP A 72 -26.73 57.61 -31.52
C ASP A 72 -27.92 57.07 -32.33
N GLU A 73 -28.85 56.36 -31.68
CA GLU A 73 -30.29 56.70 -31.71
C GLU A 73 -31.06 55.96 -30.59
N ALA A 74 -31.77 56.73 -29.78
CA ALA A 74 -32.94 56.34 -28.98
C ALA A 74 -33.96 57.50 -29.10
N PRO A 75 -35.24 57.44 -28.68
CA PRO A 75 -35.99 56.34 -28.03
C PRO A 75 -37.48 56.20 -28.51
N GLU A 76 -38.30 55.52 -27.68
CA GLU A 76 -39.80 55.53 -27.55
C GLU A 76 -40.55 54.42 -28.34
N ASP A 77 -41.56 53.68 -27.83
CA ASP A 77 -42.43 53.79 -26.65
C ASP A 77 -43.18 52.46 -26.36
N SER A 78 -43.51 52.23 -25.08
CA SER A 78 -44.69 51.56 -24.49
C SER A 78 -45.20 50.17 -24.95
N ALA A 79 -45.23 49.19 -24.02
CA ALA A 79 -46.46 48.87 -23.24
C ALA A 79 -46.33 47.64 -22.29
N SER A 80 -46.47 47.94 -20.98
CA SER A 80 -47.11 47.20 -19.86
C SER A 80 -46.74 45.75 -19.42
N PRO A 81 -46.85 45.43 -18.10
CA PRO A 81 -46.10 44.36 -17.43
C PRO A 81 -46.94 43.09 -17.11
N GLU A 82 -46.25 41.95 -17.04
CA GLU A 82 -46.74 40.73 -16.36
C GLU A 82 -46.29 40.71 -14.88
N PRO A 83 -47.05 40.06 -13.98
CA PRO A 83 -46.94 40.26 -12.54
C PRO A 83 -45.71 39.58 -11.93
N ALA A 84 -45.20 40.19 -10.87
CA ALA A 84 -44.12 39.66 -10.04
C ALA A 84 -44.55 38.36 -9.34
N ASP A 85 -43.75 37.31 -9.53
CA ASP A 85 -43.74 36.15 -8.66
C ASP A 85 -43.02 36.50 -7.34
N ASP A 86 -43.71 36.17 -6.26
CA ASP A 86 -43.30 36.29 -4.86
C ASP A 86 -42.01 35.48 -4.61
N PRO A 87 -40.95 36.02 -3.98
CA PRO A 87 -39.76 35.24 -3.68
C PRO A 87 -40.09 34.12 -2.67
N SER A 88 -39.90 32.89 -3.10
CA SER A 88 -39.92 31.71 -2.22
C SER A 88 -38.91 31.92 -1.08
N PRO A 89 -39.23 31.51 0.17
CA PRO A 89 -38.32 31.66 1.30
C PRO A 89 -37.02 30.91 1.02
N GLY A 90 -35.92 31.56 1.40
CA GLY A 90 -34.56 31.21 1.00
C GLY A 90 -34.25 29.72 1.16
N GLU A 91 -33.73 29.17 0.08
CA GLU A 91 -32.86 28.02 0.12
C GLU A 91 -31.62 28.47 0.89
N GLU A 92 -31.61 28.12 2.19
CA GLU A 92 -30.43 28.19 3.02
C GLU A 92 -29.39 27.33 2.30
N ALA A 93 -28.39 27.98 1.70
CA ALA A 93 -27.27 27.30 1.06
C ALA A 93 -26.77 26.25 2.06
N ALA A 94 -26.74 24.99 1.63
CA ALA A 94 -26.14 23.92 2.41
C ALA A 94 -24.76 24.41 2.88
N PRO A 95 -24.38 24.17 4.15
CA PRO A 95 -23.04 24.51 4.59
C PRO A 95 -22.05 23.86 3.62
N THR A 96 -21.20 24.69 3.02
CA THR A 96 -20.03 24.19 2.27
C THR A 96 -19.29 23.26 3.21
N ALA A 97 -19.16 21.98 2.86
CA ALA A 97 -18.38 21.02 3.64
C ALA A 97 -17.00 21.63 3.93
N ASP A 98 -16.54 21.51 5.18
CA ASP A 98 -15.21 21.98 5.54
C ASP A 98 -14.18 21.19 4.70
N PRO A 99 -13.20 21.85 4.07
CA PRO A 99 -12.19 21.16 3.27
C PRO A 99 -11.45 20.09 4.11
N ILE A 100 -11.24 18.91 3.54
CA ILE A 100 -10.61 17.77 4.26
C ILE A 100 -9.25 18.11 4.87
N PHE A 101 -8.44 18.91 4.17
CA PHE A 101 -7.09 19.27 4.56
C PHE A 101 -7.04 20.64 5.23
N GLN A 102 -7.62 20.76 6.43
CA GLN A 102 -7.48 21.95 7.27
C GLN A 102 -6.75 21.65 8.59
N PRO A 103 -5.46 21.32 8.52
CA PRO A 103 -4.70 21.05 9.73
C PRO A 103 -4.57 22.30 10.60
N THR A 104 -4.89 22.17 11.89
CA THR A 104 -4.52 23.18 12.88
C THR A 104 -3.10 22.93 13.35
N CYS A 105 -2.20 23.87 13.10
CA CYS A 105 -0.81 23.73 13.52
C CYS A 105 -0.62 23.81 15.02
N GLN A 106 0.13 22.85 15.55
CA GLN A 106 0.50 22.86 16.96
C GLN A 106 1.72 23.72 17.19
N GLY A 107 1.56 24.71 18.07
CA GLY A 107 2.63 25.61 18.50
C GLY A 107 2.76 26.87 17.65
N GLU A 108 3.57 27.80 18.15
CA GLU A 108 3.92 29.06 17.50
C GLU A 108 5.43 29.07 17.20
N GLY A 109 5.84 29.71 16.11
CA GLY A 109 7.24 29.85 15.77
C GLY A 109 7.47 30.41 14.38
N ASP A 110 8.65 31.00 14.16
CA ASP A 110 9.06 31.47 12.85
C ASP A 110 9.42 30.28 11.94
N LEU A 111 8.96 30.33 10.69
CA LEU A 111 9.29 29.30 9.70
C LEU A 111 10.72 29.48 9.21
N SER A 112 11.45 28.36 9.16
CA SER A 112 12.81 28.31 8.64
C SER A 112 13.08 26.93 8.03
N ALA A 113 14.26 26.76 7.41
CA ALA A 113 14.73 25.46 6.96
C ALA A 113 15.14 24.61 8.17
N THR A 114 14.26 23.68 8.55
CA THR A 114 14.37 22.88 9.78
C THR A 114 14.91 21.47 9.52
N ALA A 115 14.74 20.96 8.31
CA ALA A 115 15.20 19.64 7.88
C ALA A 115 15.42 19.59 6.36
N THR A 116 16.02 18.50 5.87
CA THR A 116 16.05 18.19 4.44
C THR A 116 14.62 18.19 3.88
N GLY A 117 14.42 18.85 2.74
CA GLY A 117 13.09 18.98 2.12
C GLY A 117 12.14 19.96 2.81
N VAL A 118 12.57 20.68 3.87
CA VAL A 118 11.76 21.71 4.54
C VAL A 118 12.44 23.06 4.43
N THR A 119 11.74 24.06 3.91
CA THR A 119 12.20 25.45 3.83
C THR A 119 11.32 26.36 4.72
N ALA A 120 11.50 27.68 4.65
CA ALA A 120 10.57 28.60 5.28
C ALA A 120 9.18 28.59 4.61
N ASP A 121 9.13 28.24 3.32
CA ASP A 121 7.94 28.38 2.48
C ASP A 121 7.36 27.04 2.03
N THR A 122 8.15 25.96 2.04
CA THR A 122 7.76 24.69 1.42
C THR A 122 8.14 23.45 2.22
N ILE A 123 7.39 22.37 2.01
CA ILE A 123 7.71 21.00 2.42
C ILE A 123 7.64 20.12 1.17
N LYS A 124 8.76 19.52 0.78
CA LYS A 124 8.82 18.60 -0.36
C LYS A 124 8.61 17.15 0.09
N VAL A 125 7.71 16.44 -0.58
CA VAL A 125 7.43 15.02 -0.35
C VAL A 125 7.57 14.22 -1.64
N GLY A 126 7.93 12.95 -1.52
CA GLY A 126 8.07 12.02 -2.64
C GLY A 126 7.08 10.86 -2.54
N ALA A 127 6.72 10.21 -3.66
CA ALA A 127 5.95 8.97 -3.60
C ALA A 127 6.37 7.96 -4.68
N PRO A 128 6.66 6.70 -4.31
CA PRO A 128 6.90 5.65 -5.30
C PRO A 128 5.60 5.25 -6.01
N GLN A 129 5.71 5.00 -7.33
CA GLN A 129 4.62 4.56 -8.19
C GLN A 129 5.00 3.27 -8.91
N ILE A 130 4.10 2.29 -8.97
CA ILE A 130 4.33 1.12 -9.83
C ILE A 130 4.33 1.55 -11.30
N ASP A 131 5.34 1.12 -12.05
CA ASP A 131 5.42 1.33 -13.49
C ASP A 131 4.53 0.31 -14.24
N TYR A 132 3.22 0.57 -14.26
CA TYR A 132 2.27 -0.30 -14.97
C TYR A 132 2.51 -0.34 -16.47
N ALA A 133 3.04 0.72 -17.07
CA ALA A 133 3.37 0.75 -18.49
C ALA A 133 4.50 -0.24 -18.81
N GLU A 134 5.55 -0.28 -17.97
CA GLU A 134 6.63 -1.26 -18.12
C GLU A 134 6.16 -2.69 -17.79
N LEU A 135 5.29 -2.87 -16.78
CA LEU A 135 4.66 -4.19 -16.54
C LEU A 135 3.87 -4.68 -17.77
N GLY A 136 3.22 -3.76 -18.48
CA GLY A 136 2.54 -4.04 -19.74
C GLY A 136 3.51 -4.37 -20.87
N SER A 137 4.62 -3.64 -20.99
CA SER A 137 5.67 -3.88 -22.00
C SER A 137 6.32 -5.26 -21.84
N LEU A 138 6.47 -5.72 -20.59
CA LEU A 138 6.97 -7.03 -20.20
C LEU A 138 5.92 -8.15 -20.33
N GLY A 139 4.67 -7.82 -20.64
CA GLY A 139 3.59 -8.79 -20.79
C GLY A 139 3.09 -9.40 -19.48
N LEU A 140 3.31 -8.73 -18.35
CA LEU A 140 2.94 -9.22 -17.01
C LEU A 140 1.53 -8.80 -16.61
N VAL A 141 1.21 -7.51 -16.78
CA VAL A 141 -0.08 -6.91 -16.35
C VAL A 141 -0.47 -5.83 -17.35
N GLN A 142 -1.73 -5.81 -17.78
CA GLN A 142 -2.30 -4.77 -18.65
C GLN A 142 -3.38 -4.02 -17.87
N ILE A 143 -2.96 -3.08 -17.02
CA ILE A 143 -3.85 -2.26 -16.20
C ILE A 143 -3.33 -0.83 -16.27
N ASP A 144 -4.22 0.14 -16.42
CA ASP A 144 -3.90 1.56 -16.27
C ASP A 144 -4.43 2.06 -14.93
N ARG A 145 -3.54 2.60 -14.09
CA ARG A 145 -3.83 3.16 -12.76
C ARG A 145 -3.54 4.67 -12.70
N GLY A 146 -3.48 5.32 -13.85
CA GLY A 146 -3.20 6.75 -13.93
C GLY A 146 -1.80 7.13 -13.47
N ASP A 147 -1.58 8.43 -13.40
CA ASP A 147 -0.32 9.02 -12.96
C ASP A 147 -0.44 9.51 -11.52
N ASN A 148 0.36 8.95 -10.61
CA ASN A 148 0.30 9.34 -9.20
C ASN A 148 0.75 10.79 -9.00
N GLU A 149 1.54 11.36 -9.92
CA GLU A 149 1.93 12.75 -9.86
C GLU A 149 0.72 13.68 -9.98
N VAL A 150 -0.25 13.35 -10.84
CA VAL A 150 -1.49 14.12 -10.99
C VAL A 150 -2.30 14.11 -9.70
N ILE A 151 -2.38 12.95 -9.04
CA ILE A 151 -3.10 12.80 -7.77
C ILE A 151 -2.41 13.63 -6.68
N LEU A 152 -1.11 13.48 -6.51
CA LEU A 152 -0.36 14.18 -5.48
C LEU A 152 -0.34 15.70 -5.69
N GLN A 153 -0.22 16.16 -6.94
CA GLN A 153 -0.30 17.59 -7.26
C GLN A 153 -1.69 18.15 -6.95
N ALA A 154 -2.77 17.43 -7.27
CA ALA A 154 -4.13 17.85 -6.95
C ALA A 154 -4.36 17.96 -5.44
N LEU A 155 -3.94 16.95 -4.66
CA LEU A 155 -4.08 16.98 -3.20
C LEU A 155 -3.18 18.05 -2.55
N ALA A 156 -1.95 18.23 -3.06
CA ALA A 156 -1.06 19.30 -2.62
C ALA A 156 -1.63 20.69 -2.95
N GLN A 157 -2.25 20.86 -4.13
CA GLN A 157 -2.90 22.11 -4.51
C GLN A 157 -4.05 22.43 -3.56
N GLU A 158 -4.88 21.45 -3.21
CA GLU A 158 -5.94 21.64 -2.21
C GLU A 158 -5.37 22.10 -0.85
N VAL A 159 -4.30 21.47 -0.37
CA VAL A 159 -3.62 21.91 0.87
C VAL A 159 -3.09 23.34 0.75
N ASN A 160 -2.48 23.67 -0.39
CA ASN A 160 -1.85 24.96 -0.65
C ASN A 160 -2.87 26.10 -0.76
N ASP A 161 -4.00 25.85 -1.43
CA ASP A 161 -5.13 26.78 -1.52
C ASP A 161 -5.74 27.08 -0.15
N ASN A 162 -5.64 26.12 0.79
CA ASN A 162 -6.06 26.25 2.18
C ASN A 162 -4.96 26.80 3.12
N GLY A 163 -3.87 27.35 2.57
CA GLY A 163 -2.83 28.04 3.33
C GLY A 163 -1.63 27.17 3.72
N GLY A 164 -1.55 25.93 3.23
CA GLY A 164 -0.44 25.03 3.46
C GLY A 164 -0.36 24.45 4.88
N ILE A 165 0.66 23.63 5.11
CA ILE A 165 0.91 23.04 6.42
C ILE A 165 1.75 24.02 7.24
N CYS A 166 1.12 24.66 8.22
CA CYS A 166 1.75 25.69 9.05
C CYS A 166 2.32 26.86 8.24
N GLY A 167 1.62 27.23 7.17
CA GLY A 167 2.04 28.27 6.24
C GLY A 167 3.04 27.81 5.17
N ARG A 168 3.44 26.53 5.16
CA ARG A 168 4.32 25.97 4.13
C ARG A 168 3.53 25.26 3.05
N MET A 169 3.82 25.58 1.80
CA MET A 169 3.25 24.89 0.65
C MET A 169 3.85 23.49 0.50
N VAL A 170 3.06 22.53 0.05
CA VAL A 170 3.51 21.18 -0.26
C VAL A 170 3.98 21.13 -1.71
N GLU A 171 5.19 20.60 -1.92
CA GLU A 171 5.74 20.23 -3.22
C GLU A 171 5.81 18.71 -3.32
N THR A 172 5.50 18.14 -4.49
CA THR A 172 5.46 16.70 -4.71
C THR A 172 6.40 16.26 -5.82
N VAL A 173 6.91 15.04 -5.71
CA VAL A 173 7.64 14.33 -6.78
C VAL A 173 7.30 12.85 -6.74
N THR A 174 7.39 12.17 -7.88
CA THR A 174 7.14 10.73 -7.99
C THR A 174 8.29 9.99 -8.66
N TYR A 175 8.38 8.69 -8.39
CA TYR A 175 9.34 7.81 -9.04
C TYR A 175 8.70 6.47 -9.40
N LYS A 176 8.83 6.06 -10.66
CA LYS A 176 8.29 4.80 -11.17
C LYS A 176 9.24 3.64 -10.87
N PHE A 177 8.73 2.56 -10.29
CA PHE A 177 9.49 1.35 -9.95
C PHE A 177 8.75 0.07 -10.35
N LEU A 178 9.49 -1.04 -10.42
CA LEU A 178 8.92 -2.37 -10.64
C LEU A 178 8.75 -3.08 -9.27
N PRO A 179 7.60 -3.73 -9.01
CA PRO A 179 7.32 -4.42 -7.75
C PRO A 179 8.02 -5.78 -7.64
N PHE A 180 9.14 -5.95 -8.35
CA PHE A 180 10.01 -7.11 -8.34
C PHE A 180 11.44 -6.70 -8.69
N GLY A 181 12.41 -7.46 -8.17
CA GLY A 181 13.81 -7.06 -8.24
C GLY A 181 14.09 -5.81 -7.40
N THR A 182 15.34 -5.63 -6.98
CA THR A 182 15.69 -4.54 -6.06
C THR A 182 16.10 -3.24 -6.76
N ASP A 183 16.52 -3.33 -8.01
CA ASP A 183 17.26 -2.25 -8.70
C ASP A 183 16.47 -0.94 -8.78
N THR A 184 15.23 -0.99 -9.27
CA THR A 184 14.40 0.22 -9.42
C THR A 184 13.95 0.80 -8.07
N SER A 185 13.74 -0.04 -7.05
CA SER A 185 13.40 0.43 -5.70
C SER A 185 14.58 1.15 -5.02
N LEU A 186 15.81 0.67 -5.23
CA LEU A 186 17.02 1.31 -4.71
C LEU A 186 17.32 2.61 -5.45
N ALA A 187 17.15 2.63 -6.77
CA ALA A 187 17.27 3.85 -7.55
C ALA A 187 16.22 4.90 -7.13
N GLY A 188 14.96 4.48 -6.89
CA GLY A 188 13.91 5.36 -6.37
C GLY A 188 14.22 5.91 -4.98
N CYS A 189 14.80 5.09 -4.09
CA CYS A 189 15.28 5.56 -2.80
C CYS A 189 16.30 6.71 -2.97
N VAL A 190 17.35 6.50 -3.76
CA VAL A 190 18.38 7.53 -4.02
C VAL A 190 17.78 8.78 -4.67
N TYR A 191 16.86 8.60 -5.62
CA TYR A 191 16.15 9.72 -6.26
C TYR A 191 15.43 10.58 -5.22
N PHE A 192 14.66 9.98 -4.31
CA PHE A 192 13.95 10.75 -3.30
C PHE A 192 14.89 11.39 -2.26
N THR A 193 15.90 10.66 -1.81
CA THR A 193 16.70 11.06 -0.64
C THR A 193 17.93 11.90 -0.99
N GLU A 194 18.54 11.69 -2.15
CA GLU A 194 19.76 12.37 -2.58
C GLU A 194 19.50 13.41 -3.67
N ASP A 195 18.68 13.09 -4.69
CA ASP A 195 18.45 13.98 -5.83
C ASP A 195 17.40 15.04 -5.48
N GLU A 196 16.18 14.61 -5.14
CA GLU A 196 15.06 15.49 -4.81
C GLU A 196 15.08 16.00 -3.37
N LYS A 197 15.78 15.26 -2.48
CA LYS A 197 15.96 15.61 -1.06
C LYS A 197 14.63 15.91 -0.38
N VAL A 198 13.69 14.98 -0.52
CA VAL A 198 12.37 15.08 0.09
C VAL A 198 12.46 15.00 1.62
N PHE A 199 11.51 15.61 2.33
CA PHE A 199 11.38 15.47 3.77
C PHE A 199 10.80 14.10 4.15
N ALA A 200 9.78 13.66 3.41
CA ALA A 200 9.11 12.39 3.62
C ALA A 200 8.80 11.70 2.29
N VAL A 201 8.84 10.38 2.31
CA VAL A 201 8.29 9.52 1.25
C VAL A 201 6.92 9.02 1.70
N LEU A 202 5.91 9.20 0.84
CA LEU A 202 4.52 8.84 1.06
C LEU A 202 4.17 7.59 0.23
N GLY A 203 3.71 6.54 0.89
CA GLY A 203 3.44 5.24 0.27
C GLY A 203 4.61 4.27 0.46
N SER A 204 4.72 3.27 -0.42
CA SER A 204 5.66 2.15 -0.26
C SER A 204 6.25 1.69 -1.59
N PHE A 205 7.50 1.24 -1.57
CA PHE A 205 8.03 0.29 -2.56
C PHE A 205 7.40 -1.10 -2.35
N ILE A 206 6.11 -1.22 -2.68
CA ILE A 206 5.32 -2.43 -2.39
C ILE A 206 5.99 -3.67 -3.00
N ARG A 207 5.97 -4.78 -2.25
CA ARG A 207 6.62 -6.07 -2.57
C ARG A 207 8.15 -6.05 -2.66
N VAL A 208 8.81 -4.89 -2.54
CA VAL A 208 10.27 -4.76 -2.58
C VAL A 208 10.76 -3.95 -1.37
N PRO A 209 10.73 -4.52 -0.15
CA PRO A 209 10.97 -3.79 1.09
C PRO A 209 12.38 -3.17 1.19
N THR A 210 13.34 -3.63 0.38
CA THR A 210 14.70 -3.07 0.31
C THR A 210 14.70 -1.56 0.02
N GLY A 211 13.81 -1.07 -0.82
CA GLY A 211 13.66 0.38 -1.07
C GLY A 211 13.20 1.15 0.17
N ASN A 212 12.22 0.61 0.91
CA ASN A 212 11.72 1.22 2.14
C ASN A 212 12.80 1.27 3.24
N ILE A 213 13.56 0.18 3.39
CA ILE A 213 14.71 0.11 4.30
C ILE A 213 15.78 1.14 3.92
N CYS A 214 16.10 1.26 2.63
CA CYS A 214 17.03 2.28 2.14
C CYS A 214 16.60 3.70 2.58
N VAL A 215 15.33 4.06 2.40
CA VAL A 215 14.79 5.38 2.79
C VAL A 215 14.97 5.65 4.29
N THR A 216 14.56 4.70 5.13
CA THR A 216 14.44 4.92 6.59
C THR A 216 15.72 4.64 7.37
N GLU A 217 16.50 3.61 7.01
CA GLU A 217 17.72 3.20 7.71
C GLU A 217 18.94 3.91 7.13
N THR A 218 19.13 3.86 5.80
CA THR A 218 20.35 4.37 5.16
C THR A 218 20.33 5.90 5.06
N HIS A 219 19.19 6.47 4.69
CA HIS A 219 19.06 7.91 4.46
C HIS A 219 18.33 8.67 5.57
N ALA A 220 17.83 7.97 6.60
CA ALA A 220 17.09 8.56 7.70
C ALA A 220 16.00 9.55 7.22
N THR A 221 15.28 9.20 6.16
CA THR A 221 14.16 9.98 5.62
C THR A 221 12.84 9.39 6.12
N ALA A 222 11.88 10.23 6.50
CA ALA A 222 10.60 9.78 7.01
C ALA A 222 9.83 8.99 5.94
N LEU A 223 9.15 7.92 6.34
CA LEU A 223 8.36 7.05 5.46
C LEU A 223 6.95 6.86 6.03
N ILE A 224 5.94 7.40 5.34
CA ILE A 224 4.55 7.38 5.81
C ILE A 224 3.73 6.51 4.87
N GLY A 225 3.07 5.49 5.40
CA GLY A 225 2.17 4.59 4.67
C GLY A 225 2.76 3.23 4.27
N ALA A 226 4.05 2.98 4.47
CA ALA A 226 4.65 1.69 4.09
C ALA A 226 4.56 0.62 5.18
N PRO A 227 4.35 -0.66 4.83
CA PRO A 227 4.41 -1.76 5.77
C PRO A 227 5.83 -1.98 6.28
N PHE A 228 5.94 -2.45 7.53
CA PHE A 228 7.19 -2.82 8.17
C PHE A 228 7.02 -4.06 9.04
N THR A 229 8.12 -4.77 9.29
CA THR A 229 8.20 -5.73 10.39
C THR A 229 8.69 -5.04 11.68
N ALA A 230 8.61 -5.74 12.81
CA ALA A 230 9.22 -5.26 14.06
C ALA A 230 10.74 -5.08 13.94
N GLU A 231 11.42 -5.95 13.16
CA GLU A 231 12.85 -5.84 12.90
C GLU A 231 13.17 -4.59 12.07
N ASP A 232 12.41 -4.34 11.00
CA ASP A 232 12.57 -3.13 10.18
C ASP A 232 12.45 -1.86 11.02
N ARG A 233 11.45 -1.80 11.92
CA ARG A 233 11.28 -0.66 12.83
C ARG A 233 12.42 -0.50 13.82
N ALA A 234 12.99 -1.60 14.31
CA ALA A 234 14.15 -1.54 15.20
C ALA A 234 15.41 -0.99 14.50
N ARG A 235 15.50 -1.13 13.18
CA ARG A 235 16.64 -0.66 12.36
C ARG A 235 16.43 0.74 11.77
N ALA A 236 15.19 1.22 11.69
CA ALA A 236 14.86 2.51 11.13
C ALA A 236 15.52 3.68 11.90
N ASN A 237 16.14 4.61 11.19
CA ASN A 237 16.77 5.82 11.74
C ASN A 237 15.88 7.08 11.57
N ALA A 238 14.63 6.89 11.15
CA ALA A 238 13.65 7.94 10.92
C ALA A 238 12.22 7.46 11.23
N PRO A 239 11.26 8.39 11.35
CA PRO A 239 9.84 8.05 11.48
C PRO A 239 9.39 7.12 10.34
N TRP A 240 8.76 6.00 10.70
CA TRP A 240 8.13 5.09 9.74
C TRP A 240 6.77 4.70 10.29
N VAL A 241 5.72 5.13 9.58
CA VAL A 241 4.33 4.84 9.93
C VAL A 241 3.69 3.98 8.85
N HIS A 242 2.88 3.01 9.25
CA HIS A 242 2.08 2.17 8.37
C HIS A 242 0.61 2.55 8.49
N LEU A 243 -0.13 2.56 7.39
CA LEU A 243 -1.57 2.86 7.43
C LEU A 243 -2.40 1.66 7.91
N GLU A 244 -2.02 0.47 7.47
CA GLU A 244 -2.73 -0.76 7.80
C GLU A 244 -2.22 -1.33 9.12
N ILE A 245 -2.88 -2.39 9.59
CA ILE A 245 -2.37 -3.18 10.71
C ILE A 245 -1.04 -3.85 10.31
N ALA A 246 -0.01 -3.71 11.14
CA ALA A 246 1.27 -4.37 10.96
C ALA A 246 1.09 -5.88 11.08
N THR A 247 1.84 -6.66 10.30
CA THR A 247 1.65 -8.10 10.18
C THR A 247 1.74 -8.84 11.52
N ASP A 248 2.69 -8.45 12.39
CA ASP A 248 2.83 -9.03 13.72
C ASP A 248 1.59 -8.74 14.57
N ARG A 249 1.10 -7.48 14.56
CA ARG A 249 -0.11 -7.10 15.31
C ARG A 249 -1.36 -7.78 14.76
N ALA A 250 -1.44 -8.00 13.45
CA ALA A 250 -2.60 -8.61 12.79
C ALA A 250 -2.91 -10.01 13.34
N LEU A 251 -1.90 -10.81 13.63
CA LEU A 251 -2.08 -12.15 14.21
C LEU A 251 -2.64 -12.09 15.64
N GLU A 252 -2.10 -11.21 16.49
CA GLU A 252 -2.59 -11.02 17.86
C GLU A 252 -4.02 -10.47 17.89
N VAL A 253 -4.29 -9.47 17.04
CA VAL A 253 -5.62 -8.89 16.86
C VAL A 253 -6.61 -9.91 16.34
N PHE A 254 -6.20 -10.76 15.39
CA PHE A 254 -7.06 -11.81 14.85
C PHE A 254 -7.47 -12.80 15.93
N VAL A 255 -6.54 -13.33 16.73
CA VAL A 255 -6.87 -14.22 17.85
C VAL A 255 -7.78 -13.52 18.86
N THR A 256 -7.49 -12.26 19.20
CA THR A 256 -8.33 -11.47 20.13
C THR A 256 -9.75 -11.26 19.59
N ALA A 257 -9.89 -11.01 18.28
CA ALA A 257 -11.19 -10.86 17.63
C ALA A 257 -11.96 -12.18 17.64
N LEU A 258 -11.30 -13.30 17.32
CA LEU A 258 -11.91 -14.64 17.37
C LEU A 258 -12.39 -15.00 18.78
N ASP A 259 -11.59 -14.71 19.81
CA ASP A 259 -11.96 -14.95 21.22
C ASP A 259 -13.20 -14.13 21.60
N LYS A 260 -13.21 -12.83 21.30
CA LYS A 260 -14.35 -11.94 21.57
C LYS A 260 -15.64 -12.39 20.84
N ALA A 261 -15.50 -12.94 19.64
CA ALA A 261 -16.61 -13.49 18.86
C ALA A 261 -17.04 -14.89 19.31
N GLY A 262 -16.32 -15.53 20.23
CA GLY A 262 -16.56 -16.90 20.66
C GLY A 262 -16.16 -17.97 19.64
N LEU A 263 -15.43 -17.59 18.58
CA LEU A 263 -15.00 -18.49 17.50
C LEU A 263 -13.80 -19.35 17.89
N LEU A 264 -13.20 -19.15 19.08
CA LEU A 264 -12.18 -20.04 19.64
C LEU A 264 -12.76 -21.13 20.55
N THR A 265 -14.09 -21.22 20.66
CA THR A 265 -14.76 -22.28 21.42
C THR A 265 -15.03 -23.49 20.54
N ASP A 266 -14.99 -24.69 21.13
CA ASP A 266 -15.33 -25.95 20.47
C ASP A 266 -14.55 -26.25 19.16
N LEU A 267 -13.31 -25.75 19.04
CA LEU A 267 -12.43 -25.92 17.86
C LEU A 267 -12.02 -27.38 17.54
N GLY A 268 -12.26 -28.32 18.45
CA GLY A 268 -11.69 -29.67 18.37
C GLY A 268 -10.16 -29.66 18.49
N ASN A 269 -9.48 -30.62 17.86
CA ASN A 269 -8.01 -30.64 17.88
C ASN A 269 -7.46 -29.62 16.88
N VAL A 270 -6.60 -28.72 17.37
CA VAL A 270 -6.08 -27.59 16.59
C VAL A 270 -4.67 -27.89 16.09
N ALA A 271 -4.42 -27.62 14.81
CA ALA A 271 -3.08 -27.53 14.25
C ALA A 271 -2.72 -26.09 13.87
N VAL A 272 -1.44 -25.78 13.95
CA VAL A 272 -0.87 -24.54 13.38
C VAL A 272 0.11 -24.92 12.28
N HIS A 273 -0.11 -24.38 11.09
CA HIS A 273 0.73 -24.55 9.91
C HIS A 273 1.38 -23.24 9.52
N SER A 274 2.67 -23.29 9.15
CA SER A 274 3.34 -22.11 8.59
C SER A 274 4.24 -22.41 7.39
N GLY A 275 4.34 -21.44 6.47
CA GLY A 275 5.47 -21.36 5.55
C GLY A 275 6.78 -21.05 6.29
N ALA A 276 7.92 -21.51 5.77
CA ALA A 276 9.23 -21.28 6.41
C ALA A 276 9.56 -19.80 6.67
N ASN A 277 9.13 -18.90 5.78
CA ASN A 277 9.30 -17.45 5.94
C ASN A 277 8.38 -16.82 7.00
N ARG A 278 7.46 -17.61 7.57
CA ARG A 278 6.47 -17.18 8.57
C ARG A 278 6.59 -17.89 9.90
N ALA A 279 7.32 -19.00 9.95
CA ALA A 279 7.51 -19.83 11.15
C ALA A 279 7.93 -19.02 12.38
N ASP A 280 8.94 -18.16 12.26
CA ASP A 280 9.41 -17.32 13.39
C ASP A 280 8.34 -16.35 13.89
N LEU A 281 7.48 -15.84 13.01
CA LEU A 281 6.40 -14.96 13.43
C LEU A 281 5.27 -15.74 14.10
N VAL A 282 4.88 -16.88 13.52
CA VAL A 282 3.88 -17.78 14.09
C VAL A 282 4.28 -18.20 15.51
N ASP A 283 5.55 -18.53 15.73
CA ASP A 283 6.08 -18.97 17.02
C ASP A 283 6.11 -17.86 18.08
N ARG A 284 6.43 -16.64 17.66
CA ARG A 284 6.53 -15.49 18.59
C ARG A 284 5.19 -14.84 18.90
N VAL A 285 4.20 -14.96 18.01
CA VAL A 285 2.95 -14.19 18.11
C VAL A 285 1.72 -15.09 18.11
N LEU A 286 1.48 -15.84 17.03
CA LEU A 286 0.23 -16.60 16.86
C LEU A 286 0.08 -17.69 17.93
N VAL A 287 1.11 -18.50 18.14
CA VAL A 287 1.10 -19.60 19.11
C VAL A 287 0.86 -19.08 20.54
N PRO A 288 1.64 -18.10 21.06
CA PRO A 288 1.38 -17.52 22.38
C PRO A 288 -0.01 -16.90 22.52
N ALA A 289 -0.52 -16.24 21.48
CA ALA A 289 -1.85 -15.63 21.50
C ALA A 289 -2.94 -16.70 21.62
N LEU A 290 -2.85 -17.79 20.85
CA LEU A 290 -3.77 -18.94 20.92
C LEU A 290 -3.75 -19.60 22.31
N GLU A 291 -2.56 -19.87 22.85
CA GLU A 291 -2.41 -20.45 24.19
C GLU A 291 -2.97 -19.54 25.28
N ALA A 292 -2.77 -18.22 25.17
CA ALA A 292 -3.33 -17.24 26.10
C ALA A 292 -4.86 -17.17 26.04
N ALA A 293 -5.46 -17.41 24.86
CA ALA A 293 -6.90 -17.57 24.66
C ALA A 293 -7.43 -18.96 25.08
N GLY A 294 -6.56 -19.85 25.60
CA GLY A 294 -6.94 -21.16 26.10
C GLY A 294 -7.05 -22.26 25.03
N VAL A 295 -6.52 -22.03 23.83
CA VAL A 295 -6.48 -23.03 22.76
C VAL A 295 -5.30 -23.99 22.98
N GLU A 296 -5.58 -25.29 23.04
CA GLU A 296 -4.56 -26.34 23.08
C GLU A 296 -4.16 -26.74 21.65
N ILE A 297 -2.90 -26.49 21.28
CA ILE A 297 -2.37 -26.84 19.95
C ILE A 297 -1.88 -28.29 19.97
N ALA A 298 -2.53 -29.16 19.19
CA ALA A 298 -2.20 -30.57 19.08
C ALA A 298 -1.00 -30.82 18.15
N GLU A 299 -0.92 -30.08 17.04
CA GLU A 299 0.14 -30.26 16.04
C GLU A 299 0.68 -28.94 15.51
N ARG A 300 1.98 -28.93 15.18
CA ARG A 300 2.66 -27.79 14.55
C ARG A 300 3.48 -28.29 13.37
N THR A 301 3.27 -27.69 12.19
CA THR A 301 4.02 -28.05 10.99
C THR A 301 4.56 -26.81 10.29
N VAL A 302 5.73 -26.97 9.65
CA VAL A 302 6.37 -25.92 8.86
C VAL A 302 6.72 -26.50 7.50
N ILE A 303 6.26 -25.87 6.42
CA ILE A 303 6.74 -26.21 5.08
C ILE A 303 8.00 -25.41 4.75
N ASP A 304 9.12 -26.13 4.70
CA ASP A 304 10.42 -25.61 4.27
C ASP A 304 10.82 -26.22 2.93
N VAL A 305 9.97 -25.96 1.93
CA VAL A 305 10.22 -26.32 0.53
C VAL A 305 10.09 -25.04 -0.29
N PRO A 306 11.05 -24.73 -1.19
CA PRO A 306 10.90 -23.59 -2.08
C PRO A 306 9.59 -23.68 -2.89
N ALA A 307 8.83 -22.59 -2.97
CA ALA A 307 7.49 -22.58 -3.60
C ALA A 307 7.46 -23.09 -5.07
N GLY A 308 8.60 -23.06 -5.77
CA GLY A 308 8.72 -23.59 -7.13
C GLY A 308 8.87 -25.11 -7.23
N ASP A 309 9.20 -25.81 -6.14
CA ASP A 309 9.34 -27.27 -6.10
C ASP A 309 8.05 -27.95 -5.62
N THR A 310 7.03 -27.88 -6.47
CA THR A 310 5.69 -28.40 -6.17
C THR A 310 5.67 -29.92 -5.93
N GLN A 311 6.61 -30.67 -6.52
CA GLN A 311 6.72 -32.11 -6.29
C GLN A 311 7.23 -32.42 -4.88
N ALA A 312 8.29 -31.75 -4.44
CA ALA A 312 8.77 -31.90 -3.07
C ALA A 312 7.72 -31.41 -2.07
N GLY A 313 7.08 -30.26 -2.35
CA GLY A 313 6.02 -29.69 -1.53
C GLY A 313 4.87 -30.67 -1.32
N ALA A 314 4.35 -31.26 -2.40
CA ALA A 314 3.26 -32.25 -2.32
C ALA A 314 3.66 -33.54 -1.56
N ALA A 315 4.94 -33.95 -1.61
CA ALA A 315 5.42 -35.09 -0.83
C ALA A 315 5.43 -34.79 0.68
N VAL A 316 5.85 -33.59 1.06
CA VAL A 316 5.82 -33.12 2.45
C VAL A 316 4.38 -32.97 2.93
N TRP A 317 3.51 -32.32 2.14
CA TRP A 317 2.10 -32.14 2.49
C TRP A 317 1.33 -33.45 2.67
N ARG A 318 1.59 -34.49 1.86
CA ARG A 318 1.02 -35.82 2.12
C ARG A 318 1.37 -36.34 3.52
N THR A 319 2.55 -36.03 4.03
CA THR A 319 2.94 -36.38 5.40
C THR A 319 2.17 -35.56 6.42
N PHE A 320 2.04 -34.24 6.21
CA PHE A 320 1.25 -33.37 7.09
C PHE A 320 -0.21 -33.79 7.15
N VAL A 321 -0.80 -34.17 6.02
CA VAL A 321 -2.16 -34.70 5.94
C VAL A 321 -2.33 -35.96 6.80
N GLU A 322 -1.36 -36.90 6.76
CA GLU A 322 -1.41 -38.08 7.62
C GLU A 322 -1.20 -37.74 9.10
N ILE A 323 -0.33 -36.77 9.42
CA ILE A 323 -0.15 -36.28 10.80
C ILE A 323 -1.48 -35.73 11.32
N TYR A 324 -2.11 -34.82 10.56
CA TYR A 324 -3.38 -34.21 10.93
C TYR A 324 -4.50 -35.23 11.07
N ARG A 325 -4.57 -36.22 10.17
CA ARG A 325 -5.55 -37.30 10.27
C ARG A 325 -5.34 -38.15 11.53
N ASN A 326 -4.09 -38.48 11.87
CA ASN A 326 -3.79 -39.31 13.04
C ASN A 326 -4.00 -38.57 14.36
N ALA A 327 -3.86 -37.24 14.36
CA ALA A 327 -4.13 -36.37 15.49
C ALA A 327 -5.61 -35.92 15.55
N ASP A 328 -6.48 -36.43 14.67
CA ASP A 328 -7.89 -36.05 14.57
C ASP A 328 -8.09 -34.53 14.50
N ILE A 329 -7.24 -33.81 13.75
CA ILE A 329 -7.29 -32.34 13.63
C ILE A 329 -8.62 -31.91 13.00
N ASN A 330 -9.26 -30.91 13.61
CA ASN A 330 -10.51 -30.31 13.18
C ASN A 330 -10.33 -28.86 12.72
N THR A 331 -9.30 -28.18 13.21
CA THR A 331 -9.06 -26.76 12.92
C THR A 331 -7.60 -26.56 12.53
N VAL A 332 -7.35 -25.75 11.51
CA VAL A 332 -5.99 -25.37 11.09
C VAL A 332 -5.88 -23.85 11.02
N PHE A 333 -4.96 -23.29 11.80
CA PHE A 333 -4.45 -21.94 11.57
C PHE A 333 -3.31 -22.02 10.55
N ILE A 334 -3.51 -21.45 9.36
CA ILE A 334 -2.56 -21.54 8.24
C ILE A 334 -2.00 -20.14 7.93
N ASP A 335 -0.67 -19.98 7.96
CA ASP A 335 -0.02 -18.68 7.67
C ASP A 335 1.26 -18.86 6.82
N GLY A 336 1.26 -18.33 5.59
CA GLY A 336 2.43 -18.32 4.70
C GLY A 336 2.49 -19.41 3.63
N ASP A 337 1.50 -20.29 3.54
CA ASP A 337 1.36 -21.28 2.45
C ASP A 337 -0.09 -21.35 1.95
N ASN A 338 -0.74 -20.19 1.85
CA ASN A 338 -2.20 -20.07 1.77
C ASN A 338 -2.78 -20.56 0.44
N VAL A 339 -1.99 -20.65 -0.63
CA VAL A 339 -2.44 -21.14 -1.93
C VAL A 339 -2.18 -22.63 -2.08
N PHE A 340 -0.92 -23.04 -1.95
CA PHE A 340 -0.54 -24.43 -2.16
C PHE A 340 -1.03 -25.34 -1.02
N GLY A 341 -0.93 -24.88 0.24
CA GLY A 341 -1.39 -25.63 1.40
C GLY A 341 -2.89 -25.89 1.40
N VAL A 342 -3.71 -24.90 1.03
CA VAL A 342 -5.17 -25.06 0.89
C VAL A 342 -5.51 -26.17 -0.12
N GLU A 343 -4.91 -26.12 -1.31
CA GLU A 343 -5.13 -27.15 -2.33
C GLU A 343 -4.65 -28.53 -1.86
N GLN A 344 -3.55 -28.61 -1.11
CA GLN A 344 -3.05 -29.89 -0.58
C GLN A 344 -3.96 -30.49 0.51
N LEU A 345 -4.60 -29.66 1.34
CA LEU A 345 -5.60 -30.12 2.31
C LEU A 345 -6.85 -30.69 1.61
N ILE A 346 -7.30 -30.07 0.51
CA ILE A 346 -8.41 -30.57 -0.32
C ILE A 346 -8.04 -31.90 -0.97
N GLN A 347 -6.87 -31.99 -1.61
CA GLN A 347 -6.39 -33.23 -2.21
C GLN A 347 -6.21 -34.36 -1.17
N GLY A 348 -5.90 -33.99 0.07
CA GLY A 348 -5.83 -34.89 1.22
C GLY A 348 -7.18 -35.31 1.77
N GLY A 349 -8.28 -34.64 1.38
CA GLY A 349 -9.63 -34.88 1.90
C GLY A 349 -9.75 -34.61 3.39
N LEU A 350 -9.03 -33.61 3.91
CA LEU A 350 -9.12 -33.19 5.32
C LEU A 350 -10.15 -32.09 5.49
N ASP A 351 -11.34 -32.45 5.93
CA ASP A 351 -12.41 -31.52 6.29
C ASP A 351 -12.09 -30.85 7.64
N VAL A 352 -11.60 -29.61 7.58
CA VAL A 352 -11.16 -28.81 8.74
C VAL A 352 -11.67 -27.37 8.60
N THR A 353 -11.84 -26.67 9.72
CA THR A 353 -12.06 -25.22 9.70
C THR A 353 -10.71 -24.51 9.54
N LEU A 354 -10.63 -23.55 8.63
CA LEU A 354 -9.41 -22.78 8.35
C LEU A 354 -9.45 -21.38 8.95
N PHE A 355 -8.35 -20.95 9.56
CA PHE A 355 -8.16 -19.60 10.06
C PHE A 355 -6.88 -18.98 9.51
N ASN A 356 -6.96 -17.72 9.07
CA ASN A 356 -5.81 -16.96 8.57
C ASN A 356 -6.03 -15.45 8.72
N ALA A 357 -5.06 -14.71 9.25
CA ALA A 357 -5.18 -13.26 9.41
C ALA A 357 -4.95 -12.45 8.10
N GLU A 358 -4.34 -13.06 7.08
CA GLU A 358 -3.99 -12.44 5.80
C GLU A 358 -5.05 -12.73 4.73
N ARG A 359 -6.08 -11.89 4.66
CA ARG A 359 -7.22 -12.06 3.74
C ARG A 359 -6.80 -12.22 2.27
N ALA A 360 -5.94 -11.36 1.75
CA ALA A 360 -5.69 -11.28 0.31
C ALA A 360 -5.12 -12.59 -0.29
N THR A 361 -4.07 -13.14 0.32
CA THR A 361 -3.46 -14.40 -0.13
C THR A 361 -4.36 -15.60 0.17
N PHE A 362 -5.18 -15.51 1.22
CA PHE A 362 -6.13 -16.56 1.58
C PHE A 362 -7.35 -16.62 0.63
N THR A 363 -7.89 -15.47 0.22
CA THR A 363 -8.90 -15.36 -0.84
C THR A 363 -8.40 -16.05 -2.11
N PHE A 364 -7.19 -15.73 -2.58
CA PHE A 364 -6.64 -16.39 -3.78
C PHE A 364 -6.51 -17.90 -3.61
N GLY A 365 -6.04 -18.35 -2.45
CA GLY A 365 -5.91 -19.78 -2.17
C GLY A 365 -7.22 -20.54 -2.22
N LEU A 366 -8.31 -19.94 -1.73
CA LEU A 366 -9.65 -20.54 -1.77
C LEU A 366 -10.29 -20.44 -3.16
N GLN A 367 -10.23 -19.27 -3.81
CA GLN A 367 -10.79 -19.05 -5.16
C GLN A 367 -10.18 -19.94 -6.24
N ASP A 368 -8.85 -20.11 -6.21
CA ASP A 368 -8.12 -20.89 -7.21
C ASP A 368 -8.00 -22.38 -6.85
N SER A 369 -8.58 -22.79 -5.72
CA SER A 369 -8.58 -24.19 -5.31
C SER A 369 -9.44 -25.07 -6.21
N SER A 370 -9.21 -26.37 -6.16
CA SER A 370 -10.00 -27.36 -6.89
C SER A 370 -11.44 -27.53 -6.39
N ASP A 371 -11.74 -27.06 -5.17
CA ASP A 371 -13.07 -27.07 -4.56
C ASP A 371 -13.23 -25.87 -3.59
N PRO A 372 -13.63 -24.69 -4.08
CA PRO A 372 -13.77 -23.48 -3.25
C PRO A 372 -14.79 -23.60 -2.12
N GLY A 373 -15.72 -24.56 -2.19
CA GLY A 373 -16.73 -24.81 -1.15
C GLY A 373 -16.30 -25.85 -0.11
N PHE A 374 -15.07 -26.36 -0.18
CA PHE A 374 -14.62 -27.47 0.64
C PHE A 374 -14.42 -27.10 2.12
N PHE A 375 -14.04 -25.86 2.41
CA PHE A 375 -13.72 -25.41 3.76
C PHE A 375 -14.71 -24.39 4.29
N GLU A 376 -14.98 -24.48 5.58
CA GLU A 376 -15.35 -23.32 6.37
C GLU A 376 -14.06 -22.54 6.71
N ALA A 377 -14.00 -21.26 6.36
CA ALA A 377 -12.80 -20.45 6.52
C ALA A 377 -13.09 -19.07 7.10
N TYR A 378 -12.20 -18.57 7.95
CA TYR A 378 -12.32 -17.30 8.64
C TYR A 378 -11.06 -16.45 8.49
N THR A 379 -11.25 -15.14 8.37
CA THR A 379 -10.14 -14.18 8.24
C THR A 379 -10.42 -12.85 8.91
N LEU A 380 -9.38 -12.03 8.98
CA LEU A 380 -9.43 -10.65 9.44
C LEU A 380 -9.62 -9.72 8.24
N GLY A 381 -10.59 -8.83 8.33
CA GLY A 381 -10.93 -7.86 7.30
C GLY A 381 -10.85 -6.41 7.76
N SER A 382 -11.05 -5.52 6.80
CA SER A 382 -11.37 -4.11 7.04
C SER A 382 -12.86 -3.90 6.78
N PRO A 383 -13.57 -3.09 7.59
CA PRO A 383 -14.97 -2.74 7.32
C PRO A 383 -15.16 -1.98 6.00
N TYR A 384 -14.10 -1.35 5.46
CA TYR A 384 -14.15 -0.58 4.20
C TYR A 384 -13.48 -1.33 3.04
N ALA A 385 -13.57 -2.67 3.03
CA ALA A 385 -13.03 -3.49 1.95
C ALA A 385 -13.85 -3.42 0.65
N GLY A 386 -14.97 -2.69 0.63
CA GLY A 386 -15.81 -2.47 -0.56
C GLY A 386 -15.73 -1.04 -1.11
N ASP A 387 -16.71 -0.70 -1.93
CA ASP A 387 -16.82 0.59 -2.61
C ASP A 387 -17.42 1.70 -1.74
N ASP A 388 -17.99 1.37 -0.59
CA ASP A 388 -18.54 2.35 0.33
C ASP A 388 -17.43 3.25 0.90
N ASN A 389 -17.68 4.55 0.85
CA ASN A 389 -16.80 5.58 1.37
C ASN A 389 -17.44 6.28 2.57
N ASN A 390 -16.63 6.62 3.56
CA ASN A 390 -17.02 7.57 4.59
C ASN A 390 -16.92 9.02 4.06
N GLN A 391 -17.54 9.96 4.77
CA GLN A 391 -17.53 11.37 4.34
C GLN A 391 -16.12 11.92 4.12
N ARG A 392 -15.16 11.54 4.98
CA ARG A 392 -13.77 11.99 4.85
C ARG A 392 -13.10 11.48 3.56
N MET A 393 -13.47 10.30 3.06
CA MET A 393 -13.00 9.83 1.76
C MET A 393 -13.66 10.59 0.61
N GLU A 394 -14.97 10.81 0.69
CA GLU A 394 -15.70 11.62 -0.30
C GLU A 394 -15.13 13.03 -0.40
N ASP A 395 -14.86 13.70 0.73
CA ASP A 395 -14.26 15.04 0.75
C ASP A 395 -12.86 15.07 0.09
N CYS A 396 -12.10 13.98 0.17
CA CYS A 396 -10.81 13.85 -0.50
C CYS A 396 -10.97 13.63 -2.01
N ILE A 397 -11.90 12.77 -2.41
CA ILE A 397 -12.21 12.53 -3.81
C ILE A 397 -12.67 13.85 -4.43
N ASP A 398 -13.62 14.55 -3.81
CA ASP A 398 -14.08 15.88 -4.24
C ASP A 398 -12.93 16.89 -4.40
N ALA A 399 -11.96 16.88 -3.49
CA ALA A 399 -10.77 17.71 -3.61
C ALA A 399 -9.92 17.35 -4.83
N PHE A 400 -9.67 16.05 -5.06
CA PHE A 400 -8.96 15.58 -6.24
C PHE A 400 -9.72 15.96 -7.53
N GLU A 401 -11.02 15.71 -7.62
CA GLU A 401 -11.82 15.99 -8.80
C GLU A 401 -11.86 17.50 -9.10
N ARG A 402 -12.03 18.32 -8.06
CA ARG A 402 -12.03 19.79 -8.17
C ARG A 402 -10.71 20.33 -8.70
N GLN A 403 -9.58 19.82 -8.21
CA GLN A 403 -8.26 20.33 -8.54
C GLN A 403 -7.72 19.78 -9.87
N SER A 404 -8.07 18.54 -10.21
CA SER A 404 -7.59 17.87 -11.44
C SER A 404 -8.55 17.99 -12.63
N GLY A 405 -9.86 18.16 -12.37
CA GLY A 405 -10.92 18.04 -13.36
C GLY A 405 -11.19 16.59 -13.81
N ILE A 406 -10.68 15.59 -13.09
CA ILE A 406 -10.85 14.16 -13.38
C ILE A 406 -11.90 13.59 -12.44
N GLU A 407 -12.95 12.99 -12.99
CA GLU A 407 -13.97 12.26 -12.23
C GLU A 407 -13.45 10.87 -11.81
N VAL A 408 -13.72 10.48 -10.56
CA VAL A 408 -13.29 9.21 -9.97
C VAL A 408 -14.45 8.22 -10.03
N ILE A 409 -14.39 7.31 -10.99
CA ILE A 409 -15.41 6.28 -11.20
C ILE A 409 -14.97 4.98 -10.52
N PRO A 410 -15.82 4.30 -9.71
CA PRO A 410 -15.50 2.99 -9.13
C PRO A 410 -15.00 1.97 -10.16
N THR A 411 -13.97 1.20 -9.80
CA THR A 411 -13.29 0.25 -10.70
C THR A 411 -14.25 -0.69 -11.41
N GLU A 412 -15.26 -1.20 -10.71
CA GLU A 412 -16.26 -2.14 -11.26
C GLU A 412 -17.19 -1.50 -12.29
N GLN A 413 -17.31 -0.17 -12.26
CA GLN A 413 -18.14 0.62 -13.16
C GLN A 413 -17.32 1.21 -14.32
N LEU A 414 -16.00 1.04 -14.29
CA LEU A 414 -15.08 1.62 -15.24
C LEU A 414 -15.09 0.86 -16.59
N PRO A 415 -15.19 1.55 -17.73
CA PRO A 415 -14.99 0.94 -19.05
C PRO A 415 -13.58 0.33 -19.22
N GLU A 416 -13.46 -0.76 -19.99
CA GLU A 416 -12.20 -1.53 -20.14
C GLU A 416 -11.00 -0.72 -20.67
N ASP A 417 -11.23 0.42 -21.30
CA ASP A 417 -10.20 1.29 -21.91
C ASP A 417 -9.99 2.62 -21.18
N GLU A 418 -10.65 2.81 -20.03
CA GLU A 418 -10.47 4.00 -19.20
C GLU A 418 -9.42 3.80 -18.10
N THR A 419 -8.81 4.90 -17.69
CA THR A 419 -7.83 4.93 -16.60
C THR A 419 -8.53 4.73 -15.26
N ASP A 420 -8.09 3.75 -14.48
CA ASP A 420 -8.64 3.51 -13.15
C ASP A 420 -7.98 4.43 -12.10
N TRP A 421 -8.64 5.56 -11.85
CA TRP A 421 -8.26 6.51 -10.81
C TRP A 421 -8.76 6.12 -9.41
N PHE A 422 -9.74 5.22 -9.31
CA PHE A 422 -10.42 4.91 -8.05
C PHE A 422 -9.49 4.34 -6.99
N ILE A 423 -8.77 3.28 -7.32
CA ILE A 423 -7.83 2.64 -6.39
C ILE A 423 -6.70 3.59 -5.96
N PRO A 424 -5.96 4.24 -6.89
CA PRO A 424 -4.84 5.09 -6.51
C PRO A 424 -5.29 6.37 -5.76
N VAL A 425 -6.39 7.02 -6.15
CA VAL A 425 -6.90 8.22 -5.43
C VAL A 425 -7.27 7.86 -4.00
N ARG A 426 -8.05 6.80 -3.77
CA ARG A 426 -8.39 6.34 -2.41
C ARG A 426 -7.14 6.01 -1.58
N GLY A 427 -6.13 5.40 -2.19
CA GLY A 427 -4.84 5.13 -1.55
C GLY A 427 -4.11 6.40 -1.13
N PHE A 428 -4.00 7.38 -2.03
CA PHE A 428 -3.32 8.64 -1.75
C PHE A 428 -4.08 9.53 -0.77
N CYS A 429 -5.41 9.53 -0.81
CA CYS A 429 -6.24 10.21 0.17
C CYS A 429 -5.85 9.83 1.61
N ARG A 430 -5.66 8.54 1.87
CA ARG A 430 -5.31 8.05 3.21
C ARG A 430 -3.91 8.46 3.65
N VAL A 431 -2.90 8.27 2.78
CA VAL A 431 -1.50 8.55 3.15
C VAL A 431 -1.20 10.04 3.21
N PHE A 432 -1.80 10.81 2.31
CA PHE A 432 -1.61 12.25 2.24
C PHE A 432 -2.30 12.95 3.42
N ASP A 433 -3.52 12.55 3.75
CA ASP A 433 -4.22 13.06 4.93
C ASP A 433 -3.45 12.77 6.22
N LEU A 434 -2.95 11.54 6.38
CA LEU A 434 -2.11 11.18 7.53
C LEU A 434 -0.86 12.08 7.61
N PHE A 435 -0.17 12.31 6.49
CA PHE A 435 1.00 13.17 6.46
C PHE A 435 0.66 14.61 6.86
N VAL A 436 -0.40 15.19 6.30
CA VAL A 436 -0.87 16.55 6.61
C VAL A 436 -1.13 16.71 8.10
N GLN A 437 -1.83 15.75 8.70
CA GLN A 437 -2.12 15.72 10.14
C GLN A 437 -0.85 15.62 10.99
N LEU A 438 0.06 14.70 10.66
CA LEU A 438 1.31 14.48 11.40
C LEU A 438 2.27 15.68 11.30
N ALA A 439 2.43 16.25 10.11
CA ALA A 439 3.30 17.41 9.89
C ALA A 439 2.77 18.66 10.62
N ALA A 440 1.45 18.84 10.67
CA ALA A 440 0.84 19.92 11.44
C ALA A 440 0.96 19.73 12.96
N ALA A 441 0.86 18.48 13.43
CA ALA A 441 1.08 18.14 14.83
C ALA A 441 2.55 18.32 15.25
N ALA A 442 3.50 18.11 14.34
CA ALA A 442 4.92 18.42 14.55
C ALA A 442 5.20 19.94 14.60
N GLY A 443 4.34 20.74 13.98
CA GLY A 443 4.33 22.19 14.08
C GLY A 443 5.38 22.90 13.22
N PRO A 444 5.64 24.21 13.49
CA PRO A 444 6.54 25.04 12.69
C PRO A 444 7.99 24.53 12.61
N ASN A 445 8.47 23.80 13.61
CA ASN A 445 9.81 23.20 13.64
C ASN A 445 9.78 21.75 13.13
N LEU A 446 9.42 21.55 11.86
CA LEU A 446 9.26 20.21 11.28
C LEU A 446 10.64 19.54 11.05
N THR A 447 10.93 18.50 11.83
CA THR A 447 12.12 17.63 11.74
C THR A 447 11.70 16.18 11.95
N ASN A 448 12.63 15.23 11.78
CA ASN A 448 12.35 13.83 12.14
C ASN A 448 12.00 13.67 13.62
N GLU A 449 12.66 14.43 14.50
CA GLU A 449 12.42 14.37 15.95
C GLU A 449 11.05 14.92 16.33
N THR A 450 10.64 16.06 15.77
CA THR A 450 9.30 16.63 16.05
C THR A 450 8.20 15.82 15.40
N LEU A 451 8.44 15.24 14.23
CA LEU A 451 7.53 14.29 13.59
C LEU A 451 7.38 13.00 14.43
N GLN A 452 8.48 12.44 14.93
CA GLN A 452 8.42 11.28 15.84
C GLN A 452 7.67 11.61 17.12
N ALA A 453 7.91 12.78 17.72
CA ALA A 453 7.18 13.22 18.90
C ALA A 453 5.68 13.40 18.64
N ALA A 454 5.31 13.91 17.46
CA ALA A 454 3.92 14.00 17.03
C ALA A 454 3.28 12.62 16.89
N ILE A 455 3.96 11.66 16.26
CA ILE A 455 3.51 10.27 16.14
C ILE A 455 3.32 9.63 17.52
N ASP A 456 4.30 9.77 18.41
CA ASP A 456 4.29 9.17 19.74
C ASP A 456 3.17 9.71 20.64
N GLY A 457 2.79 10.98 20.42
CA GLY A 457 1.79 11.70 21.19
C GLY A 457 0.44 11.89 20.51
N PHE A 458 0.22 11.33 19.31
CA PHE A 458 -0.96 11.67 18.49
C PHE A 458 -2.27 11.22 19.13
N GLY A 459 -2.34 9.94 19.52
CA GLY A 459 -3.58 9.31 19.98
C GLY A 459 -4.49 8.93 18.81
N PRO A 460 -5.82 9.01 18.99
CA PRO A 460 -6.80 8.74 17.93
C PRO A 460 -6.61 9.62 16.69
N ILE A 461 -6.85 9.04 15.51
CA ILE A 461 -6.73 9.67 14.19
C ILE A 461 -7.99 9.41 13.41
N GLU A 462 -8.46 10.42 12.66
CA GLU A 462 -9.48 10.24 11.64
C GLU A 462 -8.80 10.09 10.28
N LEU A 463 -9.06 9.01 9.57
CA LEU A 463 -8.53 8.77 8.22
C LEU A 463 -9.66 8.43 7.24
N PRO A 464 -9.51 8.76 5.94
CA PRO A 464 -10.40 8.30 4.90
C PRO A 464 -10.61 6.78 4.96
N ASN A 465 -11.86 6.34 4.97
CA ASN A 465 -12.25 4.93 5.07
C ASN A 465 -11.54 4.17 6.20
N GLU A 466 -11.40 4.81 7.35
CA GLU A 466 -10.92 4.16 8.57
C GLU A 466 -11.77 4.63 9.75
N ALA A 467 -12.46 3.69 10.39
CA ALA A 467 -13.39 4.02 11.46
C ALA A 467 -12.66 4.21 12.79
N PHE A 468 -11.61 3.42 13.01
CA PHE A 468 -10.77 3.50 14.18
C PHE A 468 -9.33 3.47 13.72
N ALA A 469 -8.58 4.53 14.06
CA ALA A 469 -7.15 4.59 13.87
C ALA A 469 -6.51 5.35 15.04
N SER A 470 -5.25 5.01 15.32
CA SER A 470 -4.46 5.73 16.30
C SER A 470 -2.97 5.56 16.06
N LEU A 471 -2.18 6.53 16.50
CA LEU A 471 -0.74 6.42 16.66
C LEU A 471 -0.35 6.82 18.07
N ARG A 472 0.65 6.13 18.62
CA ARG A 472 1.21 6.45 19.93
C ARG A 472 2.60 5.83 20.04
N ALA A 473 3.31 6.16 21.12
CA ALA A 473 4.57 5.51 21.44
C ALA A 473 4.43 3.98 21.34
N SER A 474 5.32 3.35 20.58
CA SER A 474 5.34 1.91 20.29
C SER A 474 4.18 1.36 19.46
N LYS A 475 3.30 2.20 18.90
CA LYS A 475 2.25 1.83 17.94
C LYS A 475 2.36 2.72 16.70
N TYR A 476 3.05 2.21 15.69
CA TYR A 476 3.39 2.96 14.47
C TYR A 476 2.55 2.57 13.25
N ASP A 477 1.50 1.80 13.47
CA ASP A 477 0.60 1.33 12.43
C ASP A 477 -0.85 1.69 12.78
N ALA A 478 -1.49 2.44 11.89
CA ALA A 478 -2.61 3.33 12.22
C ALA A 478 -3.93 2.59 12.46
N ARG A 479 -4.34 1.69 11.55
CA ARG A 479 -5.65 1.01 11.61
C ARG A 479 -5.90 0.25 12.90
N ASP A 480 -6.98 0.60 13.59
CA ASP A 480 -7.52 -0.11 14.74
C ASP A 480 -8.87 -0.79 14.45
N GLY A 481 -9.53 -0.42 13.35
CA GLY A 481 -10.81 -0.97 12.96
C GLY A 481 -10.64 -2.29 12.21
N VAL A 482 -11.17 -3.38 12.77
CA VAL A 482 -11.17 -4.69 12.11
C VAL A 482 -12.54 -5.34 12.16
N VAL A 483 -12.80 -6.22 11.20
CA VAL A 483 -13.97 -7.11 11.20
C VAL A 483 -13.51 -8.55 11.04
N LEU A 484 -14.29 -9.49 11.57
CA LEU A 484 -14.16 -10.89 11.21
C LEU A 484 -14.99 -11.16 9.96
N MET A 485 -14.42 -11.95 9.06
CA MET A 485 -15.08 -12.36 7.84
C MET A 485 -15.06 -13.88 7.72
N GLN A 486 -16.10 -14.42 7.11
CA GLN A 486 -16.25 -15.83 6.80
C GLN A 486 -16.27 -16.03 5.29
N TRP A 487 -15.65 -17.10 4.81
CA TRP A 487 -15.67 -17.46 3.41
C TRP A 487 -17.06 -17.91 2.99
N ASP A 488 -17.58 -17.33 1.91
CA ASP A 488 -18.79 -17.75 1.22
C ASP A 488 -18.43 -18.14 -0.22
N PRO A 489 -18.49 -19.42 -0.59
CA PRO A 489 -18.16 -19.87 -1.95
C PRO A 489 -19.17 -19.41 -3.01
N GLU A 490 -20.34 -18.91 -2.61
CA GLU A 490 -21.35 -18.36 -3.52
C GLU A 490 -21.26 -16.84 -3.68
N ALA A 491 -20.39 -16.17 -2.92
CA ALA A 491 -20.17 -14.73 -3.02
C ALA A 491 -19.25 -14.33 -4.19
N GLY A 492 -19.22 -13.02 -4.48
CA GLY A 492 -18.44 -12.41 -5.57
C GLY A 492 -19.13 -12.42 -6.93
N ASP A 493 -18.70 -11.53 -7.84
CA ASP A 493 -19.36 -11.30 -9.13
C ASP A 493 -19.30 -12.47 -10.12
N ASP A 494 -18.35 -13.38 -9.94
CA ASP A 494 -18.15 -14.56 -10.78
C ASP A 494 -18.45 -15.89 -10.07
N ASN A 495 -19.05 -15.83 -8.87
CA ASN A 495 -19.32 -16.98 -8.00
C ASN A 495 -18.07 -17.85 -7.77
N ARG A 496 -16.88 -17.25 -7.68
CA ARG A 496 -15.66 -17.95 -7.22
C ARG A 496 -15.48 -17.91 -5.71
N GLY A 497 -16.40 -17.27 -5.00
CA GLY A 497 -16.39 -17.09 -3.57
C GLY A 497 -15.66 -15.82 -3.14
N ASP A 498 -16.09 -15.28 -2.00
CA ASP A 498 -15.42 -14.17 -1.32
C ASP A 498 -15.66 -14.24 0.18
N PHE A 499 -14.90 -13.46 0.94
CA PHE A 499 -15.14 -13.28 2.37
C PHE A 499 -16.28 -12.29 2.62
N VAL A 500 -17.25 -12.70 3.41
CA VAL A 500 -18.38 -11.86 3.86
C VAL A 500 -18.19 -11.47 5.33
N VAL A 501 -18.55 -10.24 5.67
CA VAL A 501 -18.43 -9.72 7.05
C VAL A 501 -19.42 -10.43 7.96
N ILE A 502 -18.95 -10.94 9.10
CA ILE A 502 -19.77 -11.67 10.08
C ILE A 502 -19.78 -11.07 11.49
N SER A 503 -18.98 -10.03 11.73
CA SER A 503 -18.95 -9.33 13.01
C SER A 503 -19.30 -7.86 12.86
N ASP A 504 -19.73 -7.26 13.97
CA ASP A 504 -19.66 -5.80 14.11
C ASP A 504 -18.19 -5.35 13.99
N LEU A 505 -18.01 -4.06 13.71
CA LEU A 505 -16.69 -3.43 13.68
C LEU A 505 -16.07 -3.43 15.09
N ILE A 506 -14.85 -3.96 15.18
CA ILE A 506 -14.08 -4.10 16.42
C ILE A 506 -12.99 -3.03 16.45
N ASP A 507 -12.93 -2.28 17.54
CA ASP A 507 -11.81 -1.38 17.87
C ASP A 507 -10.72 -2.15 18.62
N THR A 508 -9.52 -2.15 18.06
CA THR A 508 -8.32 -2.81 18.61
C THR A 508 -7.27 -1.82 19.09
N GLY A 509 -7.60 -0.53 19.15
CA GLY A 509 -6.68 0.55 19.53
C GLY A 509 -6.45 0.69 21.02
N GLY A 510 -7.01 -0.19 21.86
CA GLY A 510 -6.92 -0.15 23.33
C GLY A 510 -5.51 -0.17 23.90
#